data_AF-A0A157Z6F9-F1
#
_entry.id   AF-A0A157Z6F9-F1
#
_cell.length_a   1.000
_cell.length_b   1.000
_cell.length_c   1.000
_cell.angle_alpha   90.00
_cell.angle_beta   90.00
_cell.angle_gamma   90.00
#
_symmetry.space_group_name_H-M   'P 1'
#
loop_
_entity.id
_entity.type
_entity.pdbx_description
1 polymer ?
#
loop_
_entity_poly.entity_id
_entity_poly.type
_entity_poly.pdbx_seq_one_letter_code
_entity_poly.pdbx_strand_id
1 'polypeptide(L)'
;MPVLRRLLAAKITRAARLADLHALRDDLQLKHLLAMLAAELGYASWDACKADIDACPAAAIDRYRLDAGAFNDFEKNWFANEHDALDWQRAHGGYIVRYGAQALAILKRDSA
;
A
#
# COMPACT_ATOMS: atom_id res chain seq x y z
N MET A 1 16.37 16.75 -1.34
CA MET A 1 15.06 16.34 -0.77
C MET A 1 14.02 16.16 -1.88
N PRO A 2 13.74 14.92 -2.31
CA PRO A 2 12.82 14.65 -3.42
C PRO A 2 11.35 14.97 -3.09
N VAL A 3 10.91 14.72 -1.85
CA VAL A 3 9.51 14.94 -1.42
C VAL A 3 9.10 16.41 -1.46
N LEU A 4 9.95 17.33 -0.99
CA LEU A 4 9.66 18.77 -1.02
C LEU A 4 9.51 19.31 -2.45
N ARG A 5 10.28 18.77 -3.41
CA ARG A 5 10.15 19.15 -4.81
C ARG A 5 8.82 18.67 -5.41
N ARG A 6 8.38 17.47 -5.03
CA ARG A 6 7.07 16.93 -5.44
C ARG A 6 5.91 17.75 -4.87
N LEU A 7 5.98 18.10 -3.58
CA LEU A 7 4.99 18.98 -2.93
C LEU A 7 4.87 20.34 -3.64
N LEU A 8 6.01 20.94 -4.02
CA LEU A 8 6.03 22.21 -4.75
C LEU A 8 5.40 22.05 -6.15
N ALA A 9 5.73 20.98 -6.87
CA ALA A 9 5.18 20.70 -8.19
C ALA A 9 3.66 20.46 -8.16
N ALA A 10 3.18 19.76 -7.12
CA ALA A 10 1.76 19.49 -6.89
C ALA A 10 0.95 20.70 -6.39
N LYS A 11 1.60 21.82 -6.03
CA LYS A 11 0.97 23.07 -5.58
C LYS A 11 -0.01 22.91 -4.40
N ILE A 12 0.24 21.93 -3.53
CA ILE A 12 -0.62 21.61 -2.38
C ILE A 12 -0.51 22.65 -1.26
N THR A 13 0.66 23.28 -1.15
CA THR A 13 0.94 24.31 -0.15
C THR A 13 0.92 25.70 -0.76
N ARG A 14 0.75 26.74 0.06
CA ARG A 14 0.87 28.15 -0.37
C ARG A 14 2.32 28.58 -0.68
N ALA A 15 3.31 27.75 -0.34
CA ALA A 15 4.70 28.05 -0.62
C ALA A 15 4.97 28.08 -2.13
N ALA A 16 5.48 29.21 -2.62
CA ALA A 16 5.80 29.40 -4.03
C ALA A 16 7.22 28.95 -4.39
N ARG A 17 8.10 28.77 -3.38
CA ARG A 17 9.50 28.41 -3.57
C ARG A 17 9.90 27.23 -2.69
N LEU A 18 10.90 26.48 -3.16
CA LEU A 18 11.45 25.33 -2.43
C LEU A 18 12.07 25.74 -1.07
N ALA A 19 12.66 26.93 -0.99
CA ALA A 19 13.23 27.45 0.25
C ALA A 19 12.15 27.69 1.32
N ASP A 20 11.01 28.26 0.92
CA ASP A 20 9.86 28.49 1.81
C ASP A 20 9.28 27.16 2.30
N LEU A 21 9.17 26.18 1.40
CA LEU A 21 8.70 24.83 1.75
C LEU A 21 9.69 24.10 2.68
N HIS A 22 10.99 24.34 2.52
CA HIS A 22 12.01 23.77 3.40
C HIS A 22 11.97 24.39 4.80
N ALA A 23 11.65 25.68 4.91
CA ALA A 23 11.46 26.35 6.20
C ALA A 23 10.21 25.82 6.93
N LEU A 24 9.15 25.49 6.19
CA LEU A 24 7.90 24.93 6.73
C LEU A 24 7.89 23.40 6.84
N ARG A 25 9.05 22.74 6.67
CA ARG A 25 9.10 21.26 6.61
C ARG A 25 8.59 20.61 7.89
N ASP A 26 8.79 21.25 9.04
CA ASP A 26 8.39 20.73 10.36
C ASP A 26 6.88 20.92 10.59
N ASP A 27 6.24 21.82 9.82
CA ASP A 27 4.79 22.01 9.78
C ASP A 27 4.08 21.10 8.76
N LEU A 28 4.84 20.32 7.98
CA LEU A 28 4.27 19.39 7.01
C LEU A 28 3.58 18.22 7.71
N GLN A 29 2.26 18.22 7.62
CA GLN A 29 1.42 17.14 8.11
C GLN A 29 1.15 16.08 7.04
N LEU A 30 0.79 14.87 7.49
CA LEU A 30 0.40 13.74 6.64
C LEU A 30 -0.64 14.12 5.58
N LYS A 31 -1.61 14.99 5.92
CA LYS A 31 -2.63 15.48 4.98
C LYS A 31 -2.05 16.15 3.73
N HIS A 32 -0.91 16.84 3.84
CA HIS A 32 -0.26 17.47 2.69
C HIS A 32 0.36 16.44 1.77
N LEU A 33 0.94 15.36 2.32
CA LEU A 33 1.45 14.25 1.53
C LEU A 33 0.33 13.46 0.86
N LEU A 34 -0.76 13.18 1.56
CA LEU A 34 -1.91 12.49 0.99
C LEU A 34 -2.55 13.30 -0.14
N ALA A 35 -2.70 14.62 0.03
CA ALA A 35 -3.18 15.50 -1.03
C ALA A 35 -2.21 15.56 -2.22
N MET A 36 -0.90 15.57 -1.99
CA MET A 36 0.11 15.50 -3.05
C MET A 36 -0.01 14.19 -3.84
N LEU A 37 -0.11 13.05 -3.15
CA LEU A 37 -0.25 11.74 -3.80
C LEU A 37 -1.54 11.65 -4.62
N ALA A 38 -2.65 12.17 -4.09
CA ALA A 38 -3.91 12.24 -4.84
C ALA A 38 -3.77 13.07 -6.12
N ALA A 39 -3.16 14.26 -6.04
CA ALA A 39 -2.94 15.12 -7.19
C ALA A 39 -2.03 14.48 -8.25
N GLU A 40 -0.95 13.80 -7.83
CA GLU A 40 -0.05 13.08 -8.74
C GLU A 40 -0.72 11.89 -9.45
N LEU A 41 -1.71 11.28 -8.79
CA LEU A 41 -2.55 10.22 -9.36
C LEU A 41 -3.72 10.77 -10.21
N GLY A 42 -3.85 12.09 -10.34
CA GLY A 42 -4.90 12.75 -11.15
C GLY A 42 -6.23 12.98 -10.42
N TYR A 43 -6.28 12.77 -9.10
CA TYR A 43 -7.48 13.00 -8.29
C TYR A 43 -7.57 14.44 -7.80
N ALA A 44 -8.80 14.95 -7.66
CA ALA A 44 -9.06 16.29 -7.15
C ALA A 44 -8.80 16.42 -5.64
N SER A 45 -8.94 15.33 -4.87
CA SER A 45 -8.72 15.31 -3.42
C SER A 45 -8.29 13.93 -2.95
N TRP A 46 -7.73 13.87 -1.74
CA TRP A 46 -7.44 12.61 -1.08
C TRP A 46 -8.71 11.78 -0.85
N ASP A 47 -9.85 12.40 -0.54
CA ASP A 47 -11.09 11.66 -0.29
C ASP A 47 -11.58 10.91 -1.53
N ALA A 48 -11.47 11.52 -2.72
CA ALA A 48 -11.80 10.85 -3.99
C ALA A 48 -10.83 9.69 -4.28
N CYS A 49 -9.53 9.91 -4.09
CA CYS A 49 -8.51 8.87 -4.24
C CYS A 49 -8.75 7.71 -3.26
N LYS A 50 -9.07 8.02 -2.00
CA LYS A 50 -9.32 7.02 -0.96
C LYS A 50 -10.55 6.17 -1.28
N ALA A 51 -11.63 6.76 -1.79
CA ALA A 51 -12.83 6.01 -2.16
C ALA A 51 -12.53 4.95 -3.24
N ASP A 52 -11.74 5.30 -4.26
CA ASP A 52 -11.33 4.36 -5.30
C ASP A 52 -10.38 3.28 -4.78
N ILE A 53 -9.48 3.63 -3.85
CA ILE A 53 -8.61 2.66 -3.16
C ILE A 53 -9.46 1.70 -2.32
N ASP A 54 -10.44 2.20 -1.57
CA ASP A 54 -11.32 1.38 -0.72
C ASP A 54 -12.24 0.47 -1.55
N ALA A 55 -12.57 0.86 -2.79
CA ALA A 55 -13.32 0.04 -3.73
C ALA A 55 -12.48 -1.08 -4.36
N CYS A 56 -11.15 -0.98 -4.33
CA CYS A 56 -10.28 -2.05 -4.81
C CYS A 56 -10.40 -3.29 -3.92
N PRO A 57 -10.42 -4.50 -4.50
CA PRO A 57 -10.35 -5.73 -3.71
C PRO A 57 -9.12 -5.70 -2.80
N ALA A 58 -9.27 -6.10 -1.53
CA ALA A 58 -8.14 -6.17 -0.58
C ALA A 58 -6.97 -7.00 -1.13
N ALA A 59 -7.28 -8.02 -1.94
CA ALA A 59 -6.33 -8.83 -2.71
C ALA A 59 -5.32 -8.03 -3.54
N ALA A 60 -5.68 -6.83 -4.01
CA ALA A 60 -4.81 -5.97 -4.82
C ALA A 60 -3.61 -5.43 -4.03
N ILE A 61 -3.72 -5.31 -2.71
CA ILE A 61 -2.67 -4.76 -1.85
C ILE A 61 -2.02 -5.79 -0.93
N ASP A 62 -2.41 -7.06 -0.98
CA ASP A 62 -1.94 -8.07 -0.03
C ASP A 62 -0.44 -8.31 -0.09
N ARG A 63 0.18 -8.15 -1.26
CA ARG A 63 1.64 -8.13 -1.37
C ARG A 63 2.26 -7.10 -0.42
N TYR A 64 1.74 -5.86 -0.45
CA TYR A 64 2.24 -4.79 0.41
C TYR A 64 1.92 -5.03 1.88
N ARG A 65 0.78 -5.65 2.19
CA ARG A 65 0.43 -6.04 3.57
C ARG A 65 1.35 -7.13 4.10
N LEU A 66 1.74 -8.07 3.24
CA LEU A 66 2.72 -9.10 3.55
C LEU A 66 4.08 -8.47 3.87
N ASP A 67 4.56 -7.55 3.02
CA ASP A 67 5.82 -6.82 3.24
C ASP A 67 5.78 -5.98 4.54
N ALA A 68 4.62 -5.43 4.88
CA ALA A 68 4.39 -4.69 6.13
C ALA A 68 4.23 -5.60 7.36
N GLY A 69 4.29 -6.93 7.21
CA GLY A 69 4.21 -7.88 8.31
C GLY A 69 2.80 -8.17 8.84
N ALA A 70 1.74 -7.79 8.11
CA ALA A 70 0.35 -7.97 8.55
C ALA A 70 -0.04 -9.45 8.79
N PHE A 71 0.72 -10.39 8.23
CA PHE A 71 0.47 -11.83 8.33
C PHE A 71 1.53 -12.57 9.16
N ASN A 72 2.23 -11.90 10.06
CA ASN A 72 3.31 -12.53 10.84
C ASN A 72 2.84 -13.60 11.83
N ASP A 73 1.59 -13.52 12.29
CA ASP A 73 1.00 -14.50 13.21
C ASP A 73 0.43 -15.74 12.49
N PHE A 74 0.50 -15.75 11.16
CA PHE A 74 0.00 -16.82 10.33
C PHE A 74 1.13 -17.74 9.87
N GLU A 75 0.79 -19.00 9.62
CA GLU A 75 1.70 -19.91 8.94
C GLU A 75 1.77 -19.53 7.45
N LYS A 76 2.99 -19.54 6.90
CA LYS A 76 3.31 -19.05 5.57
C LYS A 76 3.91 -20.19 4.73
N ASN A 77 3.17 -20.68 3.74
CA ASN A 77 3.61 -21.73 2.82
C ASN A 77 3.84 -21.13 1.43
N TRP A 78 5.09 -21.14 0.95
CA TRP A 78 5.49 -20.53 -0.32
C TRP A 78 5.44 -21.53 -1.47
N PHE A 79 4.92 -21.08 -2.61
CA PHE A 79 4.80 -21.86 -3.83
C PHE A 79 5.45 -21.12 -4.99
N ALA A 80 6.04 -21.88 -5.92
CA ALA A 80 6.72 -21.33 -7.09
C ALA A 80 5.76 -20.67 -8.09
N ASN A 81 4.48 -21.07 -8.09
CA ASN A 81 3.42 -20.53 -8.94
C ASN A 81 2.07 -20.55 -8.21
N GLU A 82 1.10 -19.82 -8.78
CA GLU A 82 -0.25 -19.70 -8.23
C GLU A 82 -1.06 -21.00 -8.30
N HIS A 83 -0.82 -21.84 -9.30
CA HIS A 83 -1.57 -23.08 -9.49
C HIS A 83 -1.35 -24.05 -8.32
N ASP A 84 -0.08 -24.28 -7.95
CA ASP A 84 0.30 -25.16 -6.85
C ASP A 84 -0.25 -24.64 -5.51
N ALA A 85 -0.25 -23.32 -5.32
CA ALA A 85 -0.81 -22.70 -4.13
C ALA A 85 -2.32 -22.90 -4.03
N LEU A 86 -3.05 -22.75 -5.14
CA LEU A 86 -4.50 -22.97 -5.20
C LEU A 86 -4.86 -24.43 -4.95
N ASP A 87 -4.10 -25.37 -5.50
CA ASP A 87 -4.31 -26.80 -5.23
C ASP A 87 -4.06 -27.14 -3.76
N TRP A 88 -3.00 -26.58 -3.17
CA TRP A 88 -2.75 -26.71 -1.74
C TRP A 88 -3.89 -26.11 -0.89
N GLN A 89 -4.39 -24.92 -1.26
CA GLN A 89 -5.50 -24.23 -0.59
C GLN A 89 -6.78 -25.06 -0.61
N ARG A 90 -7.09 -25.76 -1.71
CA ARG A 90 -8.27 -26.64 -1.79
C ARG A 90 -8.21 -27.78 -0.77
N ALA A 91 -7.01 -28.27 -0.47
CA ALA A 91 -6.81 -29.37 0.47
C ALA A 91 -6.71 -28.91 1.94
N HIS A 92 -6.12 -27.75 2.21
CA HIS A 92 -5.80 -27.30 3.58
C HIS A 92 -6.59 -26.05 4.02
N GLY A 93 -7.29 -25.38 3.11
CA GLY A 93 -7.92 -24.09 3.34
C GLY A 93 -6.92 -22.92 3.30
N GLY A 94 -7.30 -21.81 3.94
CA GLY A 94 -6.46 -20.62 4.04
C GLY A 94 -6.66 -19.60 2.92
N TYR A 95 -5.78 -18.61 2.89
CA TYR A 95 -5.84 -17.45 2.00
C TYR A 95 -4.59 -17.36 1.12
N ILE A 96 -4.77 -17.13 -0.18
CA ILE A 96 -3.66 -17.01 -1.14
C ILE A 96 -3.31 -15.55 -1.39
N VAL A 97 -2.02 -15.23 -1.22
CA VAL A 97 -1.43 -13.95 -1.58
C VAL A 97 -0.54 -14.14 -2.80
N ARG A 98 -0.83 -13.40 -3.88
CA ARG A 98 -0.01 -13.40 -5.10
C ARG A 98 1.20 -12.49 -4.89
N TYR A 99 2.39 -13.00 -5.16
CA TYR A 99 3.65 -12.27 -5.00
C TYR A 99 4.50 -12.38 -6.28
N GLY A 100 4.23 -11.50 -7.23
CA GLY A 100 4.89 -11.55 -8.54
C GLY A 100 4.53 -12.83 -9.29
N ALA A 101 5.50 -13.68 -9.58
CA ALA A 101 5.29 -15.00 -10.20
C ALA A 101 4.98 -16.11 -9.17
N GLN A 102 5.26 -15.87 -7.89
CA GLN A 102 5.07 -16.81 -6.80
C GLN A 102 3.73 -16.57 -6.09
N ALA A 103 3.34 -17.54 -5.25
CA ALA A 103 2.17 -17.42 -4.40
C ALA A 103 2.48 -17.89 -2.98
N LEU A 104 1.82 -17.27 -2.01
CA LEU A 104 1.93 -17.58 -0.59
C LEU A 104 0.56 -18.02 -0.08
N ALA A 105 0.47 -19.21 0.50
CA ALA A 105 -0.69 -19.62 1.28
C ALA A 105 -0.50 -19.23 2.75
N ILE A 106 -1.50 -18.56 3.29
CA ILE A 106 -1.53 -18.04 4.66
C ILE A 106 -2.60 -18.80 5.42
N LEU A 107 -2.21 -19.48 6.49
CA LEU A 107 -3.10 -20.24 7.36
C LEU A 107 -3.10 -19.65 8.76
N LYS A 108 -4.29 -19.49 9.35
CA LYS A 108 -4.41 -19.05 10.75
C LYS A 108 -3.80 -20.15 11.61
N ARG A 109 -2.83 -19.79 12.45
CA ARG A 109 -2.32 -20.73 13.46
C ARG A 109 -3.46 -21.05 14.41
N ASP A 110 -3.87 -22.31 14.47
CA ASP A 110 -4.72 -22.77 15.56
C ASP A 110 -3.93 -22.61 16.85
N SER A 111 -4.49 -21.81 17.76
CA SER A 111 -3.93 -21.63 19.10
C SER A 111 -4.25 -22.92 19.87
N ALA A 112 -3.29 -23.83 19.93
CA ALA A 112 -3.30 -24.98 20.84
C ALA A 112 -3.01 -24.52 22.27
#